data_AF-A0A919WL66-F1
#
_entry.id   AF-A0A919WL66-F1
#
_cell.length_a   1.000
_cell.length_b   1.000
_cell.length_c   1.000
_cell.angle_alpha   90.00
_cell.angle_beta   90.00
_cell.angle_gamma   90.00
#
_symmetry.space_group_name_H-M   'P 1'
#
loop_
_entity.id
_entity.type
_entity.pdbx_description
1 polymer ?
#
loop_
_entity_poly.entity_id
_entity_poly.type
_entity_poly.pdbx_seq_one_letter_code
_entity_poly.pdbx_strand_id
1 'polypeptide(L)'
;MVEQKKLDYISSYISKLLRKNFGRGPQSCQTSVCKKYVTAYVRGFVAPMEEVLLKQGHAKDVDRARRLIMNSLIEEIKGVLQVSLDVEVIEYYHDWNFPNNTGIFIFTLEKEEEGHIVNDVDIPKLEKEIARISELVQKVPDEIYTCPITPSIYCVERAGILIQIEKALIERGFEQELRYTKEQLEKSYFHRHGDFEEIFHKQVRDIFIDWNFHGNKSVLVFILS
;
A
#
# COMPACT_ATOMS: atom_id res chain seq x y z
N MET A 1 -21.49 3.98 -7.40
CA MET A 1 -21.52 3.00 -6.29
C MET A 1 -21.31 1.62 -6.89
N VAL A 2 -20.08 1.15 -6.81
CA VAL A 2 -19.68 -0.17 -7.31
C VAL A 2 -20.47 -1.29 -6.63
N GLU A 3 -20.99 -2.23 -7.42
CA GLU A 3 -21.69 -3.40 -6.90
C GLU A 3 -20.74 -4.30 -6.10
N GLN A 4 -21.15 -4.71 -4.89
CA GLN A 4 -20.36 -5.61 -4.03
C GLN A 4 -19.93 -6.90 -4.76
N LYS A 5 -20.79 -7.45 -5.64
CA LYS A 5 -20.47 -8.64 -6.45
C LYS A 5 -19.23 -8.45 -7.33
N LYS A 6 -18.99 -7.24 -7.85
CA LYS A 6 -17.79 -6.92 -8.65
C LYS A 6 -16.54 -6.94 -7.77
N LEU A 7 -16.62 -6.36 -6.57
CA LEU A 7 -15.51 -6.36 -5.61
C LEU A 7 -15.16 -7.77 -5.12
N ASP A 8 -16.17 -8.61 -4.87
CA ASP A 8 -15.98 -10.02 -4.49
C ASP A 8 -15.34 -10.82 -5.62
N TYR A 9 -15.75 -10.56 -6.87
CA TYR A 9 -15.12 -11.15 -8.05
C TYR A 9 -13.64 -10.78 -8.16
N ILE A 10 -13.30 -9.49 -8.03
CA ILE A 10 -11.91 -9.00 -8.03
C ILE A 10 -11.11 -9.68 -6.91
N SER A 11 -11.65 -9.75 -5.69
CA SER A 11 -11.01 -10.39 -4.54
C SER A 11 -10.71 -11.88 -4.81
N SER A 12 -11.66 -12.59 -5.41
CA SER A 12 -11.51 -14.00 -5.80
C SER A 12 -10.45 -14.17 -6.88
N TYR A 13 -10.44 -13.28 -7.88
CA TYR A 13 -9.49 -13.29 -8.97
C TYR A 13 -8.05 -13.09 -8.46
N ILE A 14 -7.81 -12.06 -7.66
CA ILE A 14 -6.50 -11.79 -7.03
C ILE A 14 -6.04 -13.01 -6.24
N SER A 15 -6.92 -13.60 -5.43
CA SER A 15 -6.59 -14.80 -4.63
C SER A 15 -6.18 -16.00 -5.50
N LYS A 16 -6.84 -16.22 -6.64
CA LYS A 16 -6.51 -17.28 -7.60
C LYS A 16 -5.18 -17.00 -8.30
N LEU A 17 -4.95 -15.75 -8.69
CA LEU A 17 -3.72 -15.32 -9.36
C LEU A 17 -2.51 -15.49 -8.45
N LEU A 18 -2.61 -15.06 -7.18
CA LEU A 18 -1.59 -15.27 -6.16
C LEU A 18 -1.32 -16.77 -5.94
N ARG A 19 -2.38 -17.60 -5.82
CA ARG A 19 -2.24 -19.05 -5.66
C ARG A 19 -1.51 -19.70 -6.84
N LYS A 20 -1.87 -19.32 -8.07
CA LYS A 20 -1.29 -19.87 -9.30
C LYS A 20 0.22 -19.61 -9.37
N ASN A 21 0.66 -18.41 -8.99
CA ASN A 21 2.05 -17.97 -9.16
C ASN A 21 2.95 -18.30 -7.96
N PHE A 22 2.40 -18.34 -6.74
CA PHE A 22 3.17 -18.63 -5.52
C PHE A 22 2.96 -20.05 -4.98
N GLY A 23 2.10 -20.86 -5.61
CA GLY A 23 1.75 -22.21 -5.17
C GLY A 23 0.86 -22.26 -3.92
N ARG A 24 0.64 -21.13 -3.24
CA ARG A 24 -0.24 -20.96 -2.09
C ARG A 24 -1.08 -19.70 -2.27
N GLY A 25 -2.38 -19.78 -2.02
CA GLY A 25 -3.25 -18.60 -2.00
C GLY A 25 -3.33 -17.95 -0.62
N PRO A 26 -3.79 -16.69 -0.54
CA PRO A 26 -4.05 -16.04 0.74
C PRO A 26 -5.16 -16.76 1.53
N GLN A 27 -5.18 -16.54 2.85
CA GLN A 27 -6.31 -16.93 3.71
C GLN A 27 -7.54 -16.06 3.43
N SER A 28 -7.32 -14.77 3.20
CA SER A 28 -8.37 -13.84 2.78
C SER A 28 -7.81 -12.75 1.88
N CYS A 29 -8.63 -12.28 0.95
CA CYS A 29 -8.40 -11.09 0.16
C CYS A 29 -9.71 -10.32 0.13
N GLN A 30 -9.70 -9.04 0.47
CA GLN A 30 -10.88 -8.18 0.46
C GLN A 30 -10.61 -6.92 -0.32
N THR A 31 -11.39 -6.71 -1.39
CA THR A 31 -11.34 -5.50 -2.20
C THR A 31 -12.33 -4.47 -1.69
N SER A 32 -11.92 -3.21 -1.64
CA SER A 32 -12.74 -2.05 -1.27
C SER A 32 -12.47 -0.91 -2.22
N VAL A 33 -13.47 -0.04 -2.44
CA VAL A 33 -13.36 1.11 -3.35
C VAL A 33 -13.96 2.34 -2.69
N CYS A 34 -13.28 3.47 -2.82
CA CYS A 34 -13.79 4.79 -2.44
C CYS A 34 -13.12 5.87 -3.30
N LYS A 35 -13.93 6.78 -3.86
CA LYS A 35 -13.49 7.80 -4.82
C LYS A 35 -12.70 7.16 -5.97
N LYS A 36 -11.46 7.60 -6.18
CA LYS A 36 -10.51 7.07 -7.18
C LYS A 36 -9.70 5.86 -6.69
N TYR A 37 -9.87 5.38 -5.46
CA TYR A 37 -8.99 4.34 -4.91
C TYR A 37 -9.69 2.99 -4.86
N VAL A 38 -8.99 1.96 -5.35
CA VAL A 38 -9.31 0.57 -5.08
C VAL A 38 -8.19 0.00 -4.22
N THR A 39 -8.56 -0.65 -3.12
CA THR A 39 -7.60 -1.38 -2.27
C THR A 39 -7.97 -2.85 -2.23
N ALA A 40 -6.98 -3.74 -2.20
CA ALA A 40 -7.17 -5.17 -1.94
C ALA A 40 -6.28 -5.60 -0.79
N TYR A 41 -6.87 -5.80 0.39
CA TYR A 41 -6.17 -6.21 1.60
C TYR A 41 -6.08 -7.74 1.69
N VAL A 42 -4.87 -8.24 1.80
CA VAL A 42 -4.51 -9.66 1.75
C VAL A 42 -4.02 -10.10 3.12
N ARG A 43 -4.51 -11.26 3.60
CA ARG A 43 -4.05 -11.87 4.86
C ARG A 43 -3.65 -13.33 4.64
N GLY A 44 -2.67 -13.79 5.41
CA GLY A 44 -2.25 -15.19 5.44
C GLY A 44 -1.58 -15.65 4.15
N PHE A 45 -0.79 -14.78 3.53
CA PHE A 45 -0.10 -14.99 2.26
C PHE A 45 1.42 -14.91 2.43
N VAL A 46 1.99 -15.95 3.04
CA VAL A 46 3.43 -16.28 3.01
C VAL A 46 3.54 -17.76 2.66
N ALA A 47 4.33 -18.09 1.64
CA ALA A 47 4.54 -19.46 1.20
C ALA A 47 5.52 -20.20 2.14
N PRO A 48 5.45 -21.54 2.25
CA PRO A 48 6.31 -22.29 3.17
C PRO A 48 7.81 -22.03 2.96
N MET A 49 8.26 -21.88 1.71
CA MET A 49 9.66 -21.55 1.40
C MET A 49 10.02 -20.14 1.88
N GLU A 50 9.12 -19.17 1.71
CA GLU A 50 9.32 -17.79 2.19
C GLU A 50 9.40 -17.76 3.72
N GLU A 51 8.60 -18.55 4.44
CA GLU A 51 8.69 -18.65 5.91
C GLU A 51 10.08 -19.12 6.38
N VAL A 52 10.69 -20.09 5.68
CA VAL A 52 12.03 -20.57 6.01
C VAL A 52 13.06 -19.48 5.79
N LEU A 53 13.00 -18.78 4.65
CA LEU A 53 13.92 -17.69 4.31
C LEU A 53 13.79 -16.52 5.30
N LEU A 54 12.56 -16.13 5.65
CA LEU A 54 12.29 -15.06 6.61
C LEU A 54 12.90 -15.38 7.99
N LYS A 55 12.73 -16.63 8.47
CA LYS A 55 13.32 -17.08 9.75
C LYS A 55 14.85 -17.07 9.75
N GLN A 56 15.46 -17.19 8.58
CA GLN A 56 16.92 -17.17 8.41
C GLN A 56 17.47 -15.75 8.15
N GLY A 57 16.64 -14.72 8.22
CA GLY A 57 17.07 -13.33 7.99
C GLY A 57 17.15 -12.93 6.51
N HIS A 58 16.65 -13.76 5.59
CA HIS A 58 16.63 -13.49 4.14
C HIS A 58 15.40 -12.69 3.69
N ALA A 59 14.93 -11.76 4.53
CA ALA A 59 13.74 -10.95 4.22
C ALA A 59 13.91 -10.12 2.93
N LYS A 60 15.11 -9.57 2.69
CA LYS A 60 15.43 -8.83 1.47
C LYS A 60 15.32 -9.69 0.21
N ASP A 61 15.69 -10.96 0.29
CA ASP A 61 15.65 -11.88 -0.86
C ASP A 61 14.21 -12.31 -1.17
N VAL A 62 13.41 -12.58 -0.14
CA VAL A 62 11.96 -12.86 -0.28
C VAL A 62 11.25 -11.68 -0.91
N ASP A 63 11.49 -10.48 -0.39
CA ASP A 63 10.92 -9.25 -0.90
C ASP A 63 11.31 -9.00 -2.37
N ARG A 64 12.59 -9.14 -2.72
CA ARG A 64 13.07 -9.04 -4.11
C ARG A 64 12.37 -10.04 -5.03
N ALA A 65 12.26 -11.30 -4.61
CA ALA A 65 11.58 -12.34 -5.39
C ALA A 65 10.10 -12.01 -5.61
N ARG A 66 9.41 -11.52 -4.58
CA ARG A 66 8.02 -11.06 -4.70
C ARG A 66 7.89 -9.92 -5.70
N ARG A 67 8.70 -8.87 -5.62
CA ARG A 67 8.63 -7.73 -6.56
C ARG A 67 8.74 -8.19 -8.01
N LEU A 68 9.67 -9.10 -8.32
CA LEU A 68 9.84 -9.64 -9.67
C LEU A 68 8.57 -10.34 -10.19
N ILE A 69 7.92 -11.15 -9.34
CA ILE A 69 6.69 -11.85 -9.71
C ILE A 69 5.52 -10.86 -9.80
N MET A 70 5.42 -9.92 -8.86
CA MET A 70 4.31 -8.95 -8.79
C MET A 70 4.23 -8.07 -10.03
N ASN A 71 5.37 -7.70 -10.63
CA ASN A 71 5.40 -6.89 -11.85
C ASN A 71 4.50 -7.46 -12.97
N SER A 72 4.46 -8.79 -13.15
CA SER A 72 3.56 -9.41 -14.13
C SER A 72 2.13 -9.53 -13.61
N LEU A 73 1.95 -9.81 -12.33
CA LEU A 73 0.60 -9.99 -11.75
C LEU A 73 -0.21 -8.70 -11.72
N ILE A 74 0.47 -7.58 -11.49
CA ILE A 74 -0.17 -6.26 -11.42
C ILE A 74 -0.85 -5.92 -12.74
N GLU A 75 -0.23 -6.23 -13.88
CA GLU A 75 -0.85 -5.98 -15.19
C GLU A 75 -2.10 -6.85 -15.40
N GLU A 76 -2.10 -8.10 -14.95
CA GLU A 76 -3.30 -8.95 -14.97
C GLU A 76 -4.41 -8.41 -14.04
N ILE A 77 -4.04 -7.95 -12.84
CA ILE A 77 -4.99 -7.36 -11.88
C ILE A 77 -5.58 -6.07 -12.42
N LYS A 78 -4.76 -5.20 -13.03
CA LYS A 78 -5.23 -3.98 -13.73
C LYS A 78 -6.24 -4.32 -14.80
N GLY A 79 -5.95 -5.31 -15.66
CA GLY A 79 -6.90 -5.75 -16.69
C GLY A 79 -8.26 -6.15 -16.12
N VAL A 80 -8.28 -6.94 -15.03
CA VAL A 80 -9.53 -7.33 -14.36
C VAL A 80 -10.25 -6.14 -13.72
N LEU A 81 -9.53 -5.22 -13.09
CA LEU A 81 -10.11 -4.01 -12.51
C LEU A 81 -10.77 -3.15 -13.59
N GLN A 82 -10.06 -2.90 -14.69
CA GLN A 82 -10.53 -2.06 -15.78
C GLN A 82 -11.81 -2.63 -16.40
N VAL A 83 -11.84 -3.94 -16.68
CA VAL A 83 -13.03 -4.61 -17.22
C VAL A 83 -14.18 -4.64 -16.22
N SER A 84 -13.91 -4.89 -14.93
CA SER A 84 -14.97 -5.04 -13.93
C SER A 84 -15.62 -3.70 -13.58
N LEU A 85 -14.82 -2.64 -13.56
CA LEU A 85 -15.22 -1.31 -13.07
C LEU A 85 -15.46 -0.29 -14.19
N ASP A 86 -15.13 -0.61 -15.45
CA ASP A 86 -15.29 0.28 -16.62
C ASP A 86 -14.56 1.63 -16.47
N VAL A 87 -13.30 1.54 -16.03
CA VAL A 87 -12.41 2.66 -15.71
C VAL A 87 -10.97 2.28 -16.05
N GLU A 88 -10.12 3.28 -16.28
CA GLU A 88 -8.68 3.06 -16.42
C GLU A 88 -7.97 3.11 -15.05
N VAL A 89 -6.89 2.32 -14.91
CA VAL A 89 -6.00 2.35 -13.74
C VAL A 89 -4.77 3.19 -14.08
N ILE A 90 -4.60 4.33 -13.40
CA ILE A 90 -3.55 5.31 -13.68
C ILE A 90 -2.28 5.11 -12.85
N GLU A 91 -2.41 4.63 -11.63
CA GLU A 91 -1.29 4.35 -10.73
C GLU A 91 -1.58 3.07 -9.94
N TYR A 92 -0.53 2.38 -9.51
CA TYR A 92 -0.62 1.23 -8.64
C TYR A 92 0.49 1.25 -7.61
N TYR A 93 0.22 0.64 -6.47
CA TYR A 93 1.12 0.50 -5.35
C TYR A 93 0.87 -0.86 -4.70
N HIS A 94 1.90 -1.47 -4.13
CA HIS A 94 1.72 -2.67 -3.33
C HIS A 94 2.77 -2.79 -2.23
N ASP A 95 2.37 -3.40 -1.13
CA ASP A 95 3.28 -3.59 0.00
C ASP A 95 2.94 -4.84 0.80
N TRP A 96 3.95 -5.39 1.47
CA TRP A 96 3.87 -6.63 2.24
C TRP A 96 4.44 -6.43 3.64
N ASN A 97 3.68 -6.86 4.65
CA ASN A 97 4.10 -6.91 6.04
C ASN A 97 4.25 -8.37 6.45
N PHE A 98 5.47 -8.90 6.33
CA PHE A 98 5.77 -10.30 6.66
C PHE A 98 5.52 -10.64 8.14
N PRO A 99 5.90 -9.80 9.13
CA PRO A 99 5.56 -10.05 10.54
C PRO A 99 4.07 -10.28 10.79
N ASN A 100 3.19 -9.49 10.16
CA ASN A 100 1.74 -9.64 10.32
C ASN A 100 1.12 -10.63 9.33
N ASN A 101 1.90 -11.16 8.39
CA ASN A 101 1.44 -12.02 7.29
C ASN A 101 0.30 -11.35 6.49
N THR A 102 0.50 -10.08 6.13
CA THR A 102 -0.48 -9.23 5.47
C THR A 102 0.15 -8.53 4.27
N GLY A 103 -0.69 -8.04 3.37
CA GLY A 103 -0.28 -7.20 2.26
C GLY A 103 -1.43 -6.39 1.71
N ILE A 104 -1.10 -5.42 0.87
CA ILE A 104 -2.06 -4.51 0.26
C ILE A 104 -1.70 -4.31 -1.20
N PHE A 105 -2.72 -4.24 -2.05
CA PHE A 105 -2.63 -3.59 -3.34
C PHE A 105 -3.45 -2.31 -3.29
N ILE A 106 -2.94 -1.22 -3.85
CA ILE A 106 -3.67 0.03 -4.06
C ILE A 106 -3.62 0.37 -5.53
N PHE A 107 -4.76 0.77 -6.08
CA PHE A 107 -4.87 1.25 -7.45
C PHE A 107 -5.59 2.59 -7.44
N THR A 108 -5.05 3.54 -8.18
CA THR A 108 -5.69 4.82 -8.43
C THR A 108 -6.34 4.76 -9.81
N LEU A 109 -7.62 5.11 -9.87
CA LEU A 109 -8.47 5.09 -11.06
C LEU A 109 -8.51 6.49 -11.70
N GLU A 110 -8.73 6.55 -13.01
CA GLU A 110 -8.88 7.82 -13.74
C GLU A 110 -10.13 8.60 -13.31
N LYS A 111 -11.24 7.89 -13.05
CA LYS A 111 -12.52 8.49 -12.65
C LYS A 111 -12.68 8.44 -11.14
N GLU A 112 -13.15 9.55 -10.57
CA GLU A 112 -13.62 9.61 -9.20
C GLU A 112 -15.09 9.18 -9.13
N GLU A 113 -15.42 8.19 -8.30
CA GLU A 113 -16.81 8.02 -7.86
C GLU A 113 -17.15 9.08 -6.79
N GLU A 114 -18.40 9.54 -6.78
CA GLU A 114 -18.96 10.24 -5.62
C GLU A 114 -19.04 9.26 -4.45
N GLY A 115 -18.20 9.49 -3.44
CA GLY A 115 -18.12 8.66 -2.24
C GLY A 115 -17.71 9.51 -1.04
N HIS A 116 -18.67 9.77 -0.16
CA HIS A 116 -18.40 10.37 1.14
C HIS A 116 -18.54 9.29 2.22
N ILE A 117 -17.40 8.87 2.77
CA ILE A 117 -17.40 8.09 3.99
C ILE A 117 -17.37 9.08 5.14
N VAL A 118 -18.48 9.15 5.87
CA VAL A 118 -18.50 9.83 7.16
C VAL A 118 -17.61 9.03 8.10
N ASN A 119 -16.57 9.66 8.61
CA ASN A 119 -15.76 9.12 9.70
C ASN A 119 -15.49 10.24 10.70
N ASP A 120 -15.25 9.83 11.94
CA ASP A 120 -15.02 10.74 13.07
C ASP A 120 -13.53 11.07 13.26
N VAL A 121 -12.68 10.73 12.28
CA VAL A 121 -11.23 10.96 12.39
C VAL A 121 -10.93 12.41 12.06
N ASP A 122 -10.14 13.05 12.92
CA ASP A 122 -9.59 14.37 12.67
C ASP A 122 -8.51 14.27 11.57
N ILE A 123 -8.94 14.37 10.31
CA ILE A 123 -8.07 14.30 9.13
C ILE A 123 -6.95 15.35 9.18
N PRO A 124 -7.21 16.64 9.49
CA PRO A 124 -6.13 17.61 9.67
C PRO A 124 -5.10 17.21 10.73
N LYS A 125 -5.52 16.64 11.87
CA LYS A 125 -4.59 16.13 12.90
C LYS A 125 -3.77 14.95 12.36
N LEU A 126 -4.39 14.03 11.63
CA LEU A 126 -3.70 12.90 10.99
C LEU A 126 -2.65 13.38 9.99
N GLU A 127 -3.00 14.29 9.08
CA GLU A 127 -2.09 14.81 8.06
C GLU A 127 -0.93 15.58 8.68
N LYS A 128 -1.17 16.34 9.75
CA LYS A 128 -0.13 17.02 10.53
C LYS A 128 0.83 16.02 11.18
N GLU A 129 0.33 14.93 11.73
CA GLU A 129 1.16 13.90 12.35
C GLU A 129 2.02 13.17 11.31
N ILE A 130 1.44 12.86 10.14
CA ILE A 130 2.17 12.29 9.00
C ILE A 130 3.26 13.24 8.52
N ALA A 131 2.96 14.54 8.41
CA ALA A 131 3.93 15.57 8.03
C ALA A 131 5.10 15.63 9.03
N ARG A 132 4.81 15.61 10.33
CA ARG A 132 5.82 15.63 11.40
C ARG A 132 6.76 14.43 11.32
N ILE A 133 6.23 13.22 11.15
CA ILE A 133 7.06 12.01 11.02
C ILE A 133 7.87 12.04 9.73
N SER A 134 7.27 12.50 8.62
CA SER A 134 7.96 12.66 7.34
C SER A 134 9.13 13.64 7.44
N GLU A 135 8.99 14.72 8.20
CA GLU A 135 10.07 15.67 8.49
C GLU A 135 11.22 15.02 9.26
N LEU A 136 10.93 14.16 10.25
CA LEU A 136 11.95 13.44 11.02
C LEU A 136 12.76 12.46 10.16
N VAL A 137 12.12 11.84 9.17
CA VAL A 137 12.78 10.87 8.28
C VAL A 137 13.49 11.57 7.12
N GLN A 138 12.94 12.68 6.64
CA GLN A 138 13.34 13.30 5.39
C GLN A 138 12.97 14.79 5.31
N LYS A 139 11.74 15.10 4.87
CA LYS A 139 11.18 16.45 4.74
C LYS A 139 9.67 16.37 4.81
N VAL A 140 9.05 17.51 5.09
CA VAL A 140 7.60 17.68 4.98
C VAL A 140 7.19 17.48 3.50
N PRO A 141 6.18 16.64 3.21
CA PRO A 141 5.61 16.52 1.87
C PRO A 141 5.06 17.86 1.39
N ASP A 142 5.22 18.16 0.10
CA ASP A 142 4.66 19.38 -0.48
C ASP A 142 3.12 19.30 -0.50
N GLU A 143 2.57 18.09 -0.66
CA GLU A 143 1.13 17.81 -0.60
C GLU A 143 0.86 16.53 0.20
N ILE A 144 -0.22 16.53 0.99
CA ILE A 144 -0.78 15.36 1.65
C ILE A 144 -2.29 15.34 1.36
N TYR A 145 -2.80 14.18 0.97
CA TYR A 145 -4.22 13.97 0.74
C TYR A 145 -4.67 12.66 1.38
N THR A 146 -5.62 12.75 2.30
CA THR A 146 -6.20 11.58 2.95
C THR A 146 -7.55 11.19 2.35
N CYS A 147 -7.68 9.91 1.99
CA CYS A 147 -8.93 9.28 1.61
C CYS A 147 -9.27 8.10 2.55
N PRO A 148 -10.32 8.23 3.38
CA PRO A 148 -10.95 7.09 4.02
C PRO A 148 -11.51 6.16 2.94
N ILE A 149 -11.13 4.89 2.94
CA ILE A 149 -11.60 3.88 1.98
C ILE A 149 -12.72 3.04 2.58
N THR A 150 -12.60 2.73 3.87
CA THR A 150 -13.62 2.11 4.71
C THR A 150 -13.46 2.66 6.14
N PRO A 151 -14.36 2.35 7.09
CA PRO A 151 -14.16 2.70 8.50
C PRO A 151 -12.89 2.11 9.16
N SER A 152 -12.20 1.19 8.48
CA SER A 152 -10.97 0.54 8.95
C SER A 152 -9.79 0.67 7.98
N ILE A 153 -9.93 1.35 6.86
CA ILE A 153 -8.86 1.51 5.86
C ILE A 153 -8.76 2.99 5.48
N TYR A 154 -7.59 3.58 5.72
CA TYR A 154 -7.28 4.96 5.34
C TYR A 154 -6.10 4.96 4.39
N CYS A 155 -6.28 5.58 3.22
CA CYS A 155 -5.24 5.79 2.23
C CYS A 155 -4.77 7.25 2.31
N VAL A 156 -3.47 7.48 2.32
CA VAL A 156 -2.86 8.80 2.33
C VAL A 156 -1.88 8.89 1.17
N GLU A 157 -2.19 9.75 0.21
CA GLU A 157 -1.25 10.16 -0.83
C GLU A 157 -0.35 11.28 -0.28
N ARG A 158 0.95 11.16 -0.52
CA ARG A 158 1.95 12.18 -0.22
C ARG A 158 2.72 12.48 -1.51
N ALA A 159 2.91 13.75 -1.83
CA ALA A 159 3.68 14.15 -3.02
C ALA A 159 4.77 15.14 -2.67
N GLY A 160 5.78 15.22 -3.52
CA GLY A 160 6.83 16.21 -3.36
C GLY A 160 7.68 15.93 -2.13
N ILE A 161 8.20 14.71 -1.97
CA ILE A 161 8.91 14.31 -0.75
C ILE A 161 10.40 14.16 -1.02
N LEU A 162 10.80 13.63 -2.19
CA LEU A 162 12.18 13.31 -2.54
C LEU A 162 13.15 14.49 -2.38
N ILE A 163 14.28 14.24 -1.71
CA ILE A 163 15.38 15.19 -1.53
C ILE A 163 16.47 14.99 -2.58
N GLN A 164 17.39 15.96 -2.70
CA GLN A 164 18.38 15.99 -3.79
C GLN A 164 19.28 14.75 -3.86
N ILE A 165 19.72 14.23 -2.71
CA ILE A 165 20.56 13.02 -2.69
C ILE A 165 19.83 11.78 -3.20
N GLU A 166 18.54 11.64 -2.90
CA GLU A 166 17.73 10.51 -3.36
C GLU A 166 17.48 10.59 -4.87
N LYS A 167 17.19 11.78 -5.38
CA LYS A 167 17.07 12.03 -6.83
C LYS A 167 18.35 11.62 -7.56
N ALA A 168 19.51 12.03 -7.02
CA ALA A 168 20.81 11.65 -7.58
C ALA A 168 21.10 10.13 -7.50
N LEU A 169 20.59 9.43 -6.49
CA LEU A 169 20.69 7.96 -6.39
C LEU A 169 19.84 7.27 -7.45
N ILE A 170 18.60 7.74 -7.64
CA ILE A 170 17.67 7.22 -8.67
C ILE A 170 18.28 7.41 -10.07
N GLU A 171 18.80 8.59 -10.39
CA GLU A 171 19.44 8.90 -11.67
C GLU A 171 20.66 8.01 -11.97
N ARG A 172 21.32 7.48 -10.94
CA ARG A 172 22.47 6.58 -11.06
C ARG A 172 22.09 5.09 -11.05
N GLY A 173 20.80 4.77 -11.02
CA GLY A 173 20.31 3.39 -11.04
C GLY A 173 20.28 2.69 -9.67
N PHE A 174 20.45 3.41 -8.56
CA PHE A 174 20.38 2.88 -7.19
C PHE A 174 18.94 2.89 -6.62
N GLU A 175 17.93 2.85 -7.48
CA GLU A 175 16.53 2.93 -7.07
C GLU A 175 16.14 1.77 -6.14
N GLN A 176 16.57 0.55 -6.42
CA GLN A 176 16.17 -0.63 -5.65
C GLN A 176 16.77 -0.61 -4.22
N GLU A 177 18.04 -0.23 -4.08
CA GLU A 177 18.69 -0.03 -2.80
C GLU A 177 18.04 1.10 -2.00
N LEU A 178 17.74 2.22 -2.66
CA LEU A 178 17.03 3.33 -2.05
C LEU A 178 15.64 2.89 -1.58
N ARG A 179 14.85 2.25 -2.45
CA ARG A 179 13.50 1.73 -2.15
C ARG A 179 13.49 0.89 -0.89
N TYR A 180 14.30 -0.17 -0.87
CA TYR A 180 14.35 -1.10 0.25
C TYR A 180 14.74 -0.38 1.56
N THR A 181 15.78 0.45 1.51
CA THR A 181 16.30 1.13 2.71
C THR A 181 15.29 2.16 3.23
N LYS A 182 14.68 2.91 2.31
CA LYS A 182 13.72 3.97 2.60
C LYS A 182 12.41 3.42 3.16
N GLU A 183 11.83 2.40 2.54
CA GLU A 183 10.61 1.73 3.01
C GLU A 183 10.79 1.23 4.45
N GLN A 184 11.92 0.57 4.76
CA GLN A 184 12.21 0.08 6.11
C GLN A 184 12.36 1.22 7.12
N LEU A 185 13.07 2.29 6.75
CA LEU A 185 13.27 3.44 7.61
C LEU A 185 11.93 4.12 7.93
N GLU A 186 11.15 4.47 6.91
CA GLU A 186 9.86 5.12 7.06
C GLU A 186 8.92 4.29 7.92
N LYS A 187 8.69 3.02 7.57
CA LYS A 187 7.81 2.14 8.36
C LYS A 187 8.23 2.10 9.82
N SER A 188 9.53 1.99 10.09
CA SER A 188 10.02 1.97 11.47
C SER A 188 9.73 3.26 12.24
N TYR A 189 9.72 4.41 11.56
CA TYR A 189 9.42 5.70 12.18
C TYR A 189 7.93 5.91 12.37
N PHE A 190 7.12 5.58 11.35
CA PHE A 190 5.66 5.60 11.45
C PHE A 190 5.16 4.69 12.58
N HIS A 191 5.73 3.50 12.74
CA HIS A 191 5.36 2.59 13.84
C HIS A 191 5.81 3.05 15.23
N ARG A 192 7.00 3.67 15.35
CA ARG A 192 7.59 3.98 16.68
C ARG A 192 7.29 5.38 17.19
N HIS A 193 7.06 6.32 16.29
CA HIS A 193 6.96 7.73 16.62
C HIS A 193 5.59 8.33 16.32
N GLY A 194 4.65 7.57 15.74
CA GLY A 194 3.33 8.08 15.39
C GLY A 194 2.28 7.83 16.46
N ASP A 195 1.55 8.87 16.83
CA ASP A 195 0.44 8.81 17.80
C ASP A 195 -0.89 8.39 17.11
N PHE A 196 -0.82 7.44 16.17
CA PHE A 196 -1.93 7.11 15.29
C PHE A 196 -3.12 6.48 16.00
N GLU A 197 -2.90 5.65 17.04
CA GLU A 197 -4.01 5.06 17.79
C GLU A 197 -4.83 6.10 18.56
N GLU A 198 -4.18 7.18 19.02
CA GLU A 198 -4.87 8.32 19.62
C GLU A 198 -5.72 9.07 18.59
N ILE A 199 -5.19 9.26 17.37
CA ILE A 199 -5.87 9.98 16.29
C ILE A 199 -7.04 9.17 15.73
N PHE A 200 -6.86 7.86 15.54
CA PHE A 200 -7.89 6.97 14.99
C PHE A 200 -8.88 6.47 16.03
N HIS A 201 -8.58 6.62 17.33
CA HIS A 201 -9.31 6.01 18.44
C HIS A 201 -9.50 4.49 18.29
N LYS A 202 -8.56 3.83 17.61
CA LYS A 202 -8.54 2.39 17.29
C LYS A 202 -7.10 1.90 17.18
N GLN A 203 -6.91 0.60 17.37
CA GLN A 203 -5.58 0.00 17.16
C GLN A 203 -5.21 0.04 15.68
N VAL A 204 -3.95 0.37 15.41
CA VAL A 204 -3.38 0.31 14.06
C VAL A 204 -2.75 -1.06 13.87
N ARG A 205 -3.39 -1.87 13.04
CA ARG A 205 -2.96 -3.25 12.76
C ARG A 205 -1.78 -3.27 11.78
N ASP A 206 -1.89 -2.52 10.69
CA ASP A 206 -0.88 -2.47 9.64
C ASP A 206 -0.68 -1.03 9.17
N ILE A 207 0.58 -0.70 8.85
CA ILE A 207 0.97 0.50 8.14
C ILE A 207 1.75 0.06 6.90
N PHE A 208 1.19 0.33 5.73
CA PHE A 208 1.81 0.01 4.45
C PHE A 208 2.35 1.27 3.79
N ILE A 209 3.51 1.18 3.15
CA ILE A 209 4.16 2.31 2.45
C ILE A 209 4.76 1.80 1.15
N ASP A 210 4.41 2.45 0.04
CA ASP A 210 5.03 2.22 -1.25
C ASP A 210 5.22 3.56 -2.01
N TRP A 211 6.04 3.52 -3.06
CA TRP A 211 6.59 4.68 -3.75
C TRP A 211 6.49 4.59 -5.27
N ASN A 212 6.08 5.71 -5.86
CA ASN A 212 6.34 6.05 -7.25
C ASN A 212 7.46 7.11 -7.28
N PHE A 213 8.71 6.66 -7.42
CA PHE A 213 9.87 7.55 -7.42
C PHE A 213 9.88 8.54 -8.59
N HIS A 214 9.47 8.09 -9.78
CA HIS A 214 9.38 8.96 -10.96
C HIS A 214 8.33 10.05 -10.80
N GLY A 215 7.19 9.72 -10.17
CA GLY A 215 6.13 10.68 -9.84
C GLY A 215 6.45 11.56 -8.63
N ASN A 216 7.50 11.25 -7.87
CA ASN A 216 7.77 11.83 -6.55
C ASN A 216 6.53 11.75 -5.63
N LYS A 217 5.90 10.57 -5.61
CA LYS A 217 4.71 10.27 -4.82
C LYS A 217 4.92 9.03 -3.96
N SER A 218 4.25 9.00 -2.82
CA SER A 218 4.16 7.84 -1.95
C SER A 218 2.72 7.66 -1.49
N VAL A 219 2.31 6.40 -1.32
CA VAL A 219 1.05 6.03 -0.70
C VAL A 219 1.33 5.36 0.63
N LEU A 220 0.63 5.83 1.66
CA LEU A 220 0.61 5.28 3.01
C LEU A 220 -0.80 4.72 3.25
N VAL A 221 -0.91 3.48 3.73
CA VAL A 221 -2.21 2.88 4.08
C VAL A 221 -2.21 2.41 5.52
N PHE A 222 -3.21 2.86 6.28
CA PHE A 222 -3.50 2.36 7.62
C PHE A 222 -4.62 1.32 7.56
N ILE A 223 -4.40 0.19 8.23
CA ILE A 223 -5.45 -0.79 8.52
C ILE A 223 -5.73 -0.76 10.02
N LEU A 224 -6.98 -0.49 10.39
CA LEU A 224 -7.44 -0.45 11.77
C LEU A 224 -8.13 -1.76 12.17
N SER A 225 -8.12 -2.06 13.47
CA SER A 225 -8.85 -3.18 14.07
C SER A 225 -10.38 -3.03 13.99
#